data_AF-A0A8C9QJC3-F1
#
_entry.id   AF-A0A8C9QJC3-F1
#
_cell.length_a   1.000
_cell.length_b   1.000
_cell.length_c   1.000
_cell.angle_alpha   90.00
_cell.angle_beta   90.00
_cell.angle_gamma   90.00
#
_symmetry.space_group_name_H-M   'P 1'
#
loop_
_entity.id
_entity.type
_entity.pdbx_description
1 polymer ?
#
loop_
_entity_poly.entity_id
_entity_poly.type
_entity_poly.pdbx_seq_one_letter_code
_entity_poly.pdbx_strand_id
1 'polypeptide(L)'
;MRSRRNGTLGSTRTLYSSVSRSTDVSYSESDLVNFIQANFKKRECVFFTKDSKATENVCRCGYTQSHHMEGTQINQSEKWNYKKHTKEFPTDAFGDIQFETLGKKGKYIRLSCDTDPETLYELLTQHWHLKTPNLVISVTGGAKNFALKPRMRKIFSRLIYIAQSKGAWILTGGTHYGINIVAIGIAAWGMVSNRDTLIRSCDTEVGVGWGELCQIQS
;
A
#
# COMPACT_ATOMS: atom_id res chain seq x y z
N MET A 1 -72.55 -3.12 -19.94
CA MET A 1 -71.11 -3.42 -19.80
C MET A 1 -70.94 -4.55 -18.79
N ARG A 2 -70.84 -5.79 -19.26
CA ARG A 2 -70.68 -7.00 -18.45
C ARG A 2 -69.82 -8.01 -19.22
N SER A 3 -68.83 -8.55 -18.50
CA SER A 3 -68.18 -9.87 -18.62
C SER A 3 -67.35 -10.20 -19.87
N ARG A 4 -66.09 -10.60 -19.65
CA ARG A 4 -65.62 -11.97 -19.93
C ARG A 4 -64.26 -12.27 -19.30
N ARG A 5 -64.18 -13.41 -18.59
CA ARG A 5 -62.96 -14.13 -18.25
C ARG A 5 -62.45 -14.91 -19.48
N ASN A 6 -61.15 -15.11 -19.56
CA ASN A 6 -60.41 -16.26 -20.13
C ASN A 6 -58.94 -16.04 -19.68
N GLY A 7 -58.11 -17.01 -19.32
CA GLY A 7 -58.07 -18.44 -19.61
C GLY A 7 -56.59 -18.79 -19.79
N THR A 8 -56.14 -19.79 -19.06
CA THR A 8 -54.77 -20.31 -18.81
C THR A 8 -54.01 -20.91 -20.01
N LEU A 9 -52.67 -20.81 -20.00
CA LEU A 9 -51.66 -21.83 -20.40
C LEU A 9 -50.26 -21.23 -20.11
N GLY A 10 -49.27 -21.78 -19.41
CA GLY A 10 -48.93 -23.12 -18.93
C GLY A 10 -47.44 -23.33 -19.21
N SER A 11 -46.56 -23.46 -18.21
CA SER A 11 -45.42 -24.38 -18.25
C SER A 11 -44.66 -24.41 -16.91
N THR A 12 -44.66 -25.60 -16.34
CA THR A 12 -44.01 -26.08 -15.13
C THR A 12 -42.48 -26.14 -15.30
N ARG A 13 -41.71 -25.71 -14.29
CA ARG A 13 -40.59 -26.48 -13.71
C ARG A 13 -39.91 -25.74 -12.57
N THR A 14 -40.25 -26.18 -11.36
CA THR A 14 -39.36 -26.25 -10.21
C THR A 14 -38.04 -26.91 -10.63
N LEU A 15 -36.88 -26.38 -10.18
CA LEU A 15 -35.88 -27.12 -9.39
C LEU A 15 -34.51 -26.40 -9.34
N TYR A 16 -33.88 -26.57 -8.18
CA TYR A 16 -32.49 -26.32 -7.79
C TYR A 16 -32.06 -24.89 -7.47
N SER A 17 -32.27 -24.57 -6.19
CA SER A 17 -31.30 -23.86 -5.37
C SER A 17 -29.91 -24.49 -5.50
N SER A 18 -28.96 -23.77 -6.09
CA SER A 18 -27.55 -23.97 -5.83
C SER A 18 -27.09 -22.83 -4.92
N VAL A 19 -27.25 -23.05 -3.61
CA VAL A 19 -26.44 -22.35 -2.61
C VAL A 19 -25.01 -22.81 -2.88
N SER A 20 -24.27 -22.00 -3.63
CA SER A 20 -22.82 -22.10 -3.67
C SER A 20 -22.35 -21.79 -2.26
N ARG A 21 -22.09 -22.86 -1.48
CA ARG A 21 -21.28 -22.77 -0.27
C ARG A 21 -19.88 -22.37 -0.71
N SER A 22 -19.69 -21.07 -0.90
CA SER A 22 -18.36 -20.49 -0.81
C SER A 22 -17.93 -20.75 0.62
N THR A 23 -16.97 -21.65 0.80
CA THR A 23 -16.18 -21.74 2.02
C THR A 23 -15.44 -20.43 2.13
N ASP A 24 -16.09 -19.42 2.69
CA ASP A 24 -15.46 -18.20 3.15
C ASP A 24 -14.61 -18.62 4.34
N VAL A 25 -13.36 -19.01 4.07
CA VAL A 25 -12.35 -19.18 5.10
C VAL A 25 -12.17 -17.77 5.67
N SER A 26 -12.76 -17.52 6.84
CA SER A 26 -12.62 -16.26 7.55
C SER A 26 -11.14 -16.11 7.93
N TYR A 27 -10.36 -15.56 7.02
CA TYR A 27 -8.96 -15.24 7.26
C TYR A 27 -8.93 -14.26 8.42
N SER A 28 -8.36 -14.65 9.55
CA SER A 28 -8.40 -13.80 10.72
C SER A 28 -7.39 -12.67 10.54
N GLU A 29 -7.77 -11.44 10.91
CA GLU A 29 -6.83 -10.30 10.97
C GLU A 29 -5.59 -10.64 11.80
N SER A 30 -5.73 -11.54 12.78
CA SER A 30 -4.64 -12.08 13.58
C SER A 30 -3.62 -12.87 12.75
N ASP A 31 -4.07 -13.70 11.80
CA ASP A 31 -3.19 -14.45 10.90
C ASP A 31 -2.39 -13.51 10.00
N LEU A 32 -3.03 -12.43 9.51
CA LEU A 32 -2.37 -11.40 8.71
C LEU A 32 -1.24 -10.73 9.49
N VAL A 33 -1.54 -10.29 10.72
CA VAL A 33 -0.59 -9.62 11.60
C VAL A 33 0.59 -10.53 11.90
N ASN A 34 0.33 -11.79 12.26
CA ASN A 34 1.37 -12.77 12.54
C ASN A 34 2.26 -13.03 11.33
N PHE A 35 1.66 -13.21 10.14
CA PHE A 35 2.41 -13.37 8.90
C PHE A 35 3.28 -12.16 8.61
N ILE A 36 2.73 -10.95 8.77
CA ILE A 36 3.48 -9.73 8.48
C ILE A 36 4.67 -9.55 9.44
N GLN A 37 4.44 -9.73 10.73
CA GLN A 37 5.48 -9.58 11.76
C GLN A 37 6.60 -10.64 11.62
N ALA A 38 6.26 -11.85 11.18
CA ALA A 38 7.23 -12.92 10.96
C ALA A 38 8.09 -12.71 9.71
N ASN A 39 7.53 -12.12 8.65
CA ASN A 39 8.15 -12.14 7.32
C ASN A 39 8.66 -10.77 6.84
N PHE A 40 8.07 -9.66 7.29
CA PHE A 40 8.44 -8.33 6.84
C PHE A 40 9.19 -7.54 7.89
N LYS A 41 10.23 -6.88 7.41
CA LYS A 41 11.11 -6.04 8.22
C LYS A 41 11.08 -4.62 7.72
N LYS A 42 11.48 -3.69 8.58
CA LYS A 42 11.89 -2.34 8.25
C LYS A 42 13.36 -2.15 8.61
N ARG A 43 13.95 -1.08 8.08
CA ARG A 43 15.35 -0.74 8.31
C ARG A 43 15.44 0.63 8.98
N GLU A 44 16.18 0.71 10.09
CA GLU A 44 16.37 1.93 10.86
C GLU A 44 17.87 2.25 10.98
N CYS A 45 18.22 3.53 10.93
CA CYS A 45 19.61 3.99 11.02
C CYS A 45 20.07 3.97 12.49
N VAL A 46 21.06 3.13 12.79
CA VAL A 46 21.57 2.91 14.16
C VAL A 46 22.96 3.52 14.39
N PHE A 47 23.48 4.22 13.38
CA PHE A 47 24.70 5.02 13.46
C PHE A 47 24.44 6.42 12.94
N PHE A 48 24.85 7.43 13.70
CA PHE A 48 24.86 8.81 13.23
C PHE A 48 26.16 9.06 12.47
N THR A 49 26.06 9.25 11.15
CA THR A 49 27.19 9.64 10.31
C THR A 49 26.91 11.03 9.76
N LYS A 50 27.58 12.07 10.27
CA LYS A 50 27.33 13.46 9.87
C LYS A 50 27.53 13.65 8.36
N ASP A 51 26.58 14.28 7.70
CA ASP A 51 26.78 14.73 6.33
C ASP A 51 27.65 15.99 6.33
N SER A 52 28.86 15.87 5.78
CA SER A 52 29.80 16.98 5.65
C SER A 52 29.30 18.12 4.76
N LYS A 53 28.28 17.88 3.92
CA LYS A 53 27.67 18.88 3.04
C LYS A 53 26.49 19.60 3.68
N ALA A 54 25.94 19.08 4.79
CA ALA A 54 24.82 19.70 5.48
C ALA A 54 25.34 20.73 6.49
N THR A 55 24.67 21.88 6.57
CA THR A 55 24.95 22.93 7.55
C THR A 55 24.52 22.52 8.97
N GLU A 56 23.48 21.71 9.05
CA GLU A 56 22.91 21.20 10.30
C GLU A 56 23.46 19.81 10.67
N ASN A 57 23.18 19.33 11.88
CA ASN A 57 23.52 17.98 12.33
C ASN A 57 22.59 16.93 11.68
N VAL A 58 22.69 16.82 10.36
CA VAL A 58 21.98 15.86 9.53
C VAL A 58 22.87 14.65 9.28
N CYS A 59 22.29 13.47 9.47
CA CYS A 59 22.92 12.20 9.17
C CYS A 59 22.85 11.92 7.67
N ARG A 60 23.79 11.12 7.16
CA ARG A 60 23.78 10.60 5.78
C ARG A 60 22.54 9.76 5.43
N CYS A 61 21.76 9.32 6.41
CA CYS A 61 20.44 8.70 6.17
C CYS A 61 19.34 9.71 5.81
N GLY A 62 19.61 11.02 5.92
CA GLY A 62 18.67 12.10 5.64
C GLY A 62 17.95 12.66 6.86
N TYR A 63 18.07 12.03 8.04
CA TYR A 63 17.45 12.50 9.28
C TYR A 63 18.39 13.32 10.15
N THR A 64 17.83 14.21 10.96
CA THR A 64 18.61 14.96 11.96
C THR A 64 19.08 14.03 13.08
N GLN A 65 20.12 14.44 13.81
CA GLN A 65 20.62 13.68 14.95
C GLN A 65 19.55 13.41 16.01
N SER A 66 18.60 14.33 16.22
CA SER A 66 17.48 14.17 17.17
C SER A 66 16.48 13.08 16.78
N HIS A 67 16.41 12.68 15.50
CA HIS A 67 15.54 11.61 15.02
C HIS A 67 16.16 10.21 15.20
N HIS A 68 17.41 10.14 15.60
CA HIS A 68 18.04 8.87 15.97
C HIS A 68 17.67 8.49 17.40
N MET A 69 17.59 7.18 17.69
CA MET A 69 17.38 6.69 19.05
C MET A 69 18.50 7.18 19.97
N GLU A 70 18.15 7.47 21.23
CA GLU A 70 19.15 7.79 22.26
C GLU A 70 20.21 6.68 22.37
N GLY A 71 21.48 7.06 22.48
CA GLY A 71 22.60 6.12 22.51
C GLY A 71 23.09 5.64 21.13
N THR A 72 22.56 6.20 20.03
CA THR A 72 23.07 5.94 18.67
C THR A 72 24.57 6.25 18.59
N GLN A 73 25.35 5.29 18.07
CA GLN A 73 26.79 5.45 17.93
C GLN A 73 27.13 6.49 16.86
N ILE A 74 28.13 7.34 17.14
CA ILE A 74 28.60 8.33 16.18
C ILE A 74 29.70 7.70 15.32
N ASN A 75 29.44 7.57 14.02
CA ASN A 75 30.44 7.20 13.05
C ASN A 75 31.19 8.46 12.59
N GLN A 76 32.48 8.52 12.90
CA GLN A 76 33.35 9.68 12.61
C GLN A 76 34.26 9.48 11.38
N SER A 77 34.46 8.24 10.91
CA SER A 77 35.53 7.92 9.96
C SER A 77 35.09 7.09 8.75
N GLU A 78 34.07 6.24 8.89
CA GLU A 78 33.65 5.36 7.80
C GLU A 78 32.67 6.04 6.84
N LYS A 79 32.82 5.75 5.55
CA LYS A 79 31.83 6.14 4.54
C LYS A 79 30.49 5.46 4.84
N TRP A 80 29.42 6.25 4.92
CA TRP A 80 28.08 5.73 5.15
C TRP A 80 27.69 4.67 4.11
N ASN A 81 27.08 3.61 4.61
CA ASN A 81 26.63 2.44 3.87
C ASN A 81 25.42 1.87 4.59
N TYR A 82 24.29 1.73 3.89
CA TYR A 82 23.05 1.30 4.50
C TYR A 82 23.19 -0.07 5.19
N LYS A 83 23.91 -1.04 4.62
CA LYS A 83 24.06 -2.38 5.21
C LYS A 83 24.81 -2.37 6.54
N LYS A 84 25.76 -1.46 6.71
CA LYS A 84 26.57 -1.35 7.94
C LYS A 84 25.94 -0.44 9.00
N HIS A 85 25.35 0.67 8.55
CA HIS A 85 24.94 1.77 9.43
C HIS A 85 23.45 1.73 9.80
N THR A 86 22.73 0.75 9.28
CA THR A 86 21.33 0.51 9.59
C THR A 86 21.14 -0.93 10.03
N LYS A 87 20.08 -1.18 10.81
CA LYS A 87 19.69 -2.52 11.25
C LYS A 87 18.25 -2.80 10.86
N GLU A 88 17.96 -4.07 10.59
CA GLU A 88 16.59 -4.50 10.37
C GLU A 88 15.87 -4.81 11.67
N PHE A 89 14.60 -4.43 11.71
CA PHE A 89 13.66 -4.70 12.79
C PHE A 89 12.35 -5.21 12.18
N PRO A 90 11.52 -5.97 12.90
CA PRO A 90 10.17 -6.30 12.45
C PRO A 90 9.43 -5.03 12.02
N THR A 91 8.64 -5.10 10.95
CA THR A 91 7.87 -3.93 10.51
C THR A 91 6.75 -3.62 11.49
N ASP A 92 6.60 -2.34 11.82
CA ASP A 92 5.57 -1.81 12.71
C ASP A 92 4.57 -0.90 11.98
N ALA A 93 4.74 -0.70 10.67
CA ALA A 93 3.89 0.18 9.87
C ALA A 93 3.20 -0.62 8.76
N PHE A 94 1.97 -1.04 9.00
CA PHE A 94 1.13 -1.75 8.04
C PHE A 94 -0.34 -1.70 8.47
N GLY A 95 -1.26 -1.83 7.51
CA GLY A 95 -2.69 -1.89 7.78
C GLY A 95 -3.52 -1.26 6.67
N ASP A 96 -4.71 -0.80 7.04
CA ASP A 96 -5.59 -0.05 6.15
C ASP A 96 -5.40 1.46 6.32
N ILE A 97 -5.42 2.19 5.22
CA ILE A 97 -5.42 3.65 5.17
C ILE A 97 -6.71 4.14 4.50
N GLN A 98 -7.35 5.15 5.08
CA GLN A 98 -8.55 5.76 4.51
C GLN A 98 -8.23 7.17 4.02
N PHE A 99 -8.52 7.42 2.74
CA PHE A 99 -8.34 8.75 2.15
C PHE A 99 -9.61 9.56 2.38
N GLU A 100 -9.56 10.53 3.30
CA GLU A 100 -10.68 11.38 3.72
C GLU A 100 -11.40 12.05 2.54
N THR A 101 -10.66 12.50 1.53
CA THR A 101 -11.18 13.24 0.38
C THR A 101 -11.86 12.38 -0.69
N LEU A 102 -11.76 11.05 -0.60
CA LEU A 102 -12.15 10.13 -1.68
C LEU A 102 -13.05 8.98 -1.23
N GLY A 103 -13.20 8.77 0.08
CA GLY A 103 -13.94 7.64 0.64
C GLY A 103 -13.35 6.26 0.27
N LYS A 104 -12.14 6.23 -0.31
CA LYS A 104 -11.46 5.00 -0.70
C LYS A 104 -10.57 4.51 0.44
N LYS A 105 -10.61 3.21 0.69
CA LYS A 105 -9.68 2.50 1.57
C LYS A 105 -8.58 1.86 0.74
N GLY A 106 -7.35 1.90 1.22
CA GLY A 106 -6.20 1.20 0.66
C GLY A 106 -5.49 0.38 1.72
N LYS A 107 -4.64 -0.56 1.30
CA LYS A 107 -3.73 -1.29 2.19
C LYS A 107 -2.33 -0.72 2.06
N TYR A 108 -1.58 -0.69 3.15
CA TYR A 108 -0.18 -0.24 3.16
C TYR A 108 0.70 -1.15 4.02
N ILE A 109 1.99 -1.18 3.68
CA ILE A 109 3.04 -1.83 4.45
C ILE A 109 4.37 -1.10 4.21
N ARG A 110 5.14 -0.86 5.27
CA ARG A 110 6.53 -0.41 5.21
C ARG A 110 7.44 -1.61 5.07
N LEU A 111 8.34 -1.57 4.09
CA LEU A 111 9.25 -2.66 3.76
C LEU A 111 10.72 -2.22 3.91
N SER A 112 11.58 -3.16 4.26
CA SER A 112 13.04 -3.05 4.08
C SER A 112 13.34 -3.11 2.59
N CYS A 113 14.39 -2.39 2.15
CA CYS A 113 14.88 -2.49 0.78
C CYS A 113 15.40 -3.87 0.40
N ASP A 114 15.68 -4.73 1.38
CA ASP A 114 16.19 -6.09 1.19
C ASP A 114 15.07 -7.16 1.33
N THR A 115 13.80 -6.75 1.35
CA THR A 115 12.65 -7.68 1.40
C THR A 115 12.63 -8.58 0.16
N ASP A 116 12.39 -9.88 0.35
CA ASP A 116 12.23 -10.84 -0.76
C ASP A 116 10.96 -10.53 -1.57
N PRO A 117 11.07 -10.31 -2.90
CA PRO A 117 9.92 -10.11 -3.78
C PRO A 117 8.91 -11.27 -3.75
N GLU A 118 9.35 -12.51 -3.51
CA GLU A 118 8.42 -13.66 -3.46
C GLU A 118 7.48 -13.57 -2.26
N THR A 119 8.00 -13.24 -1.08
CA THR A 119 7.21 -12.98 0.13
C THR A 119 6.25 -11.81 -0.07
N LEU A 120 6.69 -10.74 -0.74
CA LEU A 120 5.81 -9.61 -1.06
C LEU A 120 4.68 -10.05 -2.01
N TYR A 121 4.97 -10.88 -2.99
CA TYR A 121 3.95 -11.42 -3.91
C TYR A 121 2.93 -12.30 -3.18
N GLU A 122 3.38 -13.12 -2.22
CA GLU A 122 2.51 -13.90 -1.34
C GLU A 122 1.58 -12.98 -0.54
N LEU A 123 2.10 -11.91 0.08
CA LEU A 123 1.28 -10.91 0.78
C LEU A 123 0.21 -10.34 -0.15
N LEU A 124 0.60 -9.88 -1.35
CA LEU A 124 -0.32 -9.25 -2.29
C LEU A 124 -1.44 -10.20 -2.73
N THR A 125 -1.13 -11.47 -2.98
CA THR A 125 -2.08 -12.42 -3.56
C THR A 125 -2.85 -13.24 -2.54
N GLN A 126 -2.19 -13.78 -1.52
CA GLN A 126 -2.79 -14.68 -0.53
C GLN A 126 -3.47 -13.92 0.61
N HIS A 127 -2.85 -12.82 1.06
CA HIS A 127 -3.29 -12.10 2.25
C HIS A 127 -4.10 -10.85 1.95
N TRP A 128 -3.78 -10.15 0.86
CA TRP A 128 -4.55 -9.00 0.37
C TRP A 128 -5.52 -9.36 -0.76
N HIS A 129 -5.55 -10.64 -1.15
CA HIS A 129 -6.49 -11.20 -2.11
C HIS A 129 -6.49 -10.48 -3.47
N LEU A 130 -5.35 -9.93 -3.88
CA LEU A 130 -5.21 -9.39 -5.22
C LEU A 130 -5.12 -10.54 -6.20
N LYS A 131 -5.98 -10.53 -7.21
CA LYS A 131 -5.90 -11.49 -8.30
C LYS A 131 -4.54 -11.38 -8.98
N THR A 132 -3.91 -12.54 -9.18
CA THR A 132 -2.67 -12.67 -9.97
C THR A 132 -2.81 -11.95 -11.31
N PRO A 133 -1.88 -11.04 -11.66
CA PRO A 133 -1.96 -10.29 -12.89
C PRO A 133 -1.48 -11.14 -14.06
N ASN A 134 -2.11 -10.98 -15.22
CA ASN A 134 -1.59 -11.52 -16.49
C ASN A 134 -0.59 -10.57 -17.16
N LEU A 135 -0.46 -9.35 -16.64
CA LEU A 135 0.42 -8.29 -17.14
C LEU A 135 0.73 -7.31 -16.01
N VAL A 136 1.97 -6.86 -15.91
CA VAL A 136 2.39 -5.79 -14.99
C VAL A 136 2.84 -4.59 -15.82
N ILE A 137 2.30 -3.42 -15.51
CA ILE A 137 2.61 -2.16 -16.19
C ILE A 137 3.26 -1.23 -15.17
N SER A 138 4.53 -0.87 -15.40
CA SER A 138 5.22 0.14 -14.60
C SER A 138 5.08 1.52 -15.24
N VAL A 139 4.63 2.50 -14.46
CA VAL A 139 4.49 3.90 -14.87
C VAL A 139 5.40 4.75 -14.00
N THR A 140 6.44 5.32 -14.62
CA THR A 140 7.40 6.19 -13.97
C THR A 140 7.31 7.61 -14.53
N GLY A 141 7.53 8.62 -13.70
CA GLY A 141 7.52 10.03 -14.10
C GLY A 141 8.35 10.89 -13.14
N GLY A 142 8.51 12.18 -13.47
CA GLY A 142 9.20 13.13 -12.60
C GLY A 142 8.31 13.61 -11.46
N ALA A 143 8.92 13.89 -10.29
CA ALA A 143 8.25 14.38 -9.08
C ALA A 143 7.83 15.87 -9.13
N LYS A 144 7.73 16.48 -10.32
CA LYS A 144 7.26 17.85 -10.47
C LYS A 144 5.79 17.83 -10.87
N ASN A 145 4.97 18.67 -10.26
CA ASN A 145 3.59 18.91 -10.69
C ASN A 145 3.55 19.34 -12.16
N PHE A 146 3.28 18.40 -13.05
CA PHE A 146 3.16 18.66 -14.48
C PHE A 146 1.71 18.45 -14.89
N ALA A 147 1.09 19.51 -15.43
CA ALA A 147 -0.22 19.37 -16.03
C ALA A 147 -0.09 18.51 -17.31
N LEU A 148 -0.67 17.31 -17.28
CA LEU A 148 -0.71 16.44 -18.45
C LEU A 148 -1.40 17.16 -19.62
N LYS A 149 -0.69 17.28 -20.76
CA LYS A 149 -1.28 17.77 -22.01
C LYS A 149 -2.53 16.93 -22.34
N PRO A 150 -3.62 17.52 -22.89
CA PRO A 150 -4.86 16.81 -23.18
C PRO A 150 -4.68 15.49 -23.96
N ARG A 151 -3.74 15.47 -24.93
CA ARG A 151 -3.39 14.27 -25.70
C ARG A 151 -2.87 13.12 -24.83
N MET A 152 -2.04 13.42 -23.82
CA MET A 152 -1.50 12.41 -22.92
C MET A 152 -2.57 11.88 -21.97
N ARG A 153 -3.47 12.74 -21.46
CA ARG A 153 -4.62 12.30 -20.65
C ARG A 153 -5.44 11.24 -21.37
N LYS A 154 -5.72 11.43 -22.67
CA LYS A 154 -6.43 10.45 -23.50
C LYS A 154 -5.69 9.11 -23.61
N ILE A 155 -4.36 9.14 -23.72
CA ILE A 155 -3.53 7.91 -23.76
C ILE A 155 -3.58 7.20 -22.40
N PHE A 156 -3.44 7.93 -21.30
CA PHE A 156 -3.55 7.38 -19.95
C PHE A 156 -4.92 6.75 -19.69
N SER A 157 -6.02 7.42 -20.04
CA SER A 157 -7.37 6.85 -19.91
C SER A 157 -7.54 5.55 -20.71
N ARG A 158 -6.92 5.45 -21.89
CA ARG A 158 -6.93 4.21 -22.68
C ARG A 158 -6.09 3.10 -22.04
N LEU A 159 -4.91 3.43 -21.52
CA LEU A 159 -4.06 2.46 -20.80
C LEU A 159 -4.81 1.87 -19.61
N ILE A 160 -5.48 2.72 -18.84
CA ILE A 160 -6.33 2.36 -17.70
C ILE A 160 -7.41 1.38 -18.14
N TYR A 161 -8.17 1.72 -19.19
CA TYR A 161 -9.22 0.86 -19.70
C TYR A 161 -8.69 -0.54 -20.11
N ILE A 162 -7.55 -0.59 -20.81
CA ILE A 162 -6.92 -1.86 -21.22
C ILE A 162 -6.49 -2.66 -19.99
N ALA A 163 -5.81 -2.02 -19.03
CA ALA A 163 -5.36 -2.67 -17.81
C ALA A 163 -6.52 -3.29 -17.02
N GLN A 164 -7.64 -2.58 -16.90
CA GLN A 164 -8.85 -3.11 -16.27
C GLN A 164 -9.38 -4.34 -17.01
N SER A 165 -9.48 -4.29 -18.34
CA SER A 165 -10.00 -5.40 -19.15
C SER A 165 -9.12 -6.66 -19.13
N LYS A 166 -7.81 -6.50 -18.92
CA LYS A 166 -6.82 -7.58 -18.93
C LYS A 166 -6.47 -8.10 -17.53
N GLY A 167 -7.00 -7.47 -16.48
CA GLY A 167 -6.59 -7.78 -15.10
C GLY A 167 -5.11 -7.50 -14.86
N ALA A 168 -4.60 -6.40 -15.40
CA ALA A 168 -3.20 -6.00 -15.23
C ALA A 168 -3.00 -5.26 -13.91
N TRP A 169 -1.83 -5.42 -13.29
CA TRP A 169 -1.39 -4.55 -12.18
C TRP A 169 -0.69 -3.32 -12.72
N ILE A 170 -0.96 -2.16 -12.12
CA ILE A 170 -0.27 -0.92 -12.43
C ILE A 170 0.63 -0.55 -11.25
N LEU A 171 1.94 -0.50 -11.47
CA LEU A 171 2.92 -0.02 -10.50
C LEU A 171 3.22 1.45 -10.79
N THR A 172 3.11 2.30 -9.79
CA THR A 172 3.27 3.76 -9.91
C THR A 172 4.00 4.32 -8.69
N GLY A 173 4.60 5.50 -8.81
CA GLY A 173 5.21 6.23 -7.69
C GLY A 173 4.20 6.81 -6.68
N GLY A 174 2.95 6.33 -6.65
CA GLY A 174 1.94 6.75 -5.67
C GLY A 174 1.05 7.94 -6.09
N THR A 175 0.97 8.29 -7.37
CA THR A 175 0.10 9.39 -7.83
C THR A 175 -1.36 8.97 -8.00
N HIS A 176 -2.27 9.78 -7.48
CA HIS A 176 -3.70 9.50 -7.41
C HIS A 176 -4.43 9.80 -8.73
N TYR A 177 -5.12 8.79 -9.29
CA TYR A 177 -5.98 8.97 -10.47
C TYR A 177 -7.42 8.44 -10.31
N GLY A 178 -7.90 8.16 -9.08
CA GLY A 178 -9.31 7.87 -8.84
C GLY A 178 -9.88 6.61 -9.55
N ILE A 179 -9.05 5.61 -9.83
CA ILE A 179 -9.37 4.49 -10.74
C ILE A 179 -9.88 3.26 -9.95
N ASN A 180 -10.70 2.41 -10.59
CA ASN A 180 -11.10 1.07 -10.12
C ASN A 180 -10.19 -0.03 -10.72
N ILE A 181 -8.88 0.08 -10.52
CA ILE A 181 -7.87 -0.91 -10.94
C ILE A 181 -6.94 -1.18 -9.75
N VAL A 182 -6.35 -2.38 -9.70
CA VAL A 182 -5.26 -2.69 -8.76
C VAL A 182 -4.06 -1.82 -9.12
N ALA A 183 -3.89 -0.73 -8.38
CA ALA A 183 -2.76 0.18 -8.48
C ALA A 183 -1.92 0.08 -7.22
N ILE A 184 -0.63 -0.19 -7.37
CA ILE A 184 0.33 -0.28 -6.27
C ILE A 184 1.21 0.96 -6.31
N GLY A 185 1.12 1.76 -5.25
CA GLY A 185 1.94 2.95 -5.05
C GLY A 185 3.23 2.60 -4.29
N ILE A 186 4.38 2.97 -4.84
CA ILE A 186 5.68 2.80 -4.18
C ILE A 186 6.22 4.19 -3.84
N ALA A 187 6.47 4.42 -2.55
CA ALA A 187 7.02 5.68 -2.04
C ALA A 187 8.17 5.41 -1.06
N ALA A 188 9.16 6.30 -1.05
CA ALA A 188 10.22 6.27 -0.05
C ALA A 188 9.64 6.72 1.30
N TRP A 189 9.76 5.89 2.33
CA TRP A 189 9.23 6.18 3.68
C TRP A 189 9.67 7.54 4.23
N GLY A 190 10.91 7.96 3.95
CA GLY A 190 11.44 9.26 4.37
C GLY A 190 10.70 10.47 3.78
N MET A 191 10.01 10.29 2.66
CA MET A 191 9.26 11.33 1.95
C MET A 191 7.76 11.29 2.26
N VAL A 192 7.28 10.33 3.06
CA VAL A 192 5.88 10.23 3.43
C VAL A 192 5.58 11.23 4.54
N SER A 193 4.71 12.19 4.27
CA SER A 193 4.20 13.14 5.27
C SER A 193 3.38 12.42 6.34
N ASN A 194 3.46 12.90 7.59
CA ASN A 194 2.70 12.37 8.73
C ASN A 194 2.89 10.86 8.95
N ARG A 195 4.00 10.28 8.47
CA ARG A 195 4.26 8.83 8.56
C ARG A 195 4.21 8.26 9.98
N ASP A 196 4.41 9.10 11.00
CA ASP A 196 4.37 8.68 12.40
C ASP A 196 2.95 8.22 12.80
N THR A 197 1.89 8.69 12.11
CA THR A 197 0.51 8.21 12.31
C THR A 197 0.27 6.83 11.69
N LEU A 198 1.18 6.37 10.83
CA LEU A 198 1.14 5.05 10.18
C LEU A 198 1.95 4.00 10.94
N ILE A 199 2.59 4.36 12.05
CA ILE A 199 3.32 3.43 12.90
C ILE A 199 2.35 2.87 13.95
N ARG A 200 2.25 1.54 14.04
CA ARG A 200 1.46 0.86 15.07
C ARG A 200 2.25 0.86 16.38
N SER A 201 1.65 1.39 17.44
CA SER A 201 2.14 1.18 18.80
C SER A 201 1.84 -0.27 19.22
N CYS A 202 2.75 -0.91 19.97
CA CYS A 202 2.51 -2.25 20.52
C CYS A 202 1.37 -2.30 21.57
N ASP A 203 0.86 -1.16 22.02
CA ASP A 203 0.04 -1.05 23.24
C ASP A 203 -1.47 -0.83 23.01
N THR A 204 -2.02 -1.03 21.81
CA THR A 204 -3.46 -0.83 21.58
C THR A 204 -4.15 -2.05 21.02
N GLU A 205 -4.45 -2.99 21.92
CA GLU A 205 -5.79 -3.57 21.91
C GLU A 205 -6.81 -2.48 22.27
N VAL A 206 -7.94 -2.52 21.56
CA VAL A 206 -9.18 -1.75 21.80
C VAL A 206 -9.18 -0.31 21.24
N GLY A 207 -10.18 -0.09 20.39
CA GLY A 207 -10.31 1.06 19.50
C GLY A 207 -10.42 2.43 20.17
N VAL A 208 -9.85 3.41 19.48
CA VAL A 208 -10.40 4.76 19.37
C VAL A 208 -9.91 5.37 18.06
N GLY A 209 -10.83 6.02 17.34
CA GLY A 209 -10.58 6.58 16.03
C GLY A 209 -9.54 7.70 16.04
N TRP A 210 -8.73 7.75 14.99
CA TRP A 210 -7.87 8.87 14.69
C TRP A 210 -7.96 9.16 13.19
N GLY A 211 -8.83 10.12 12.87
CA GLY A 211 -8.66 10.94 11.69
C GLY A 211 -7.67 12.04 12.03
N GLU A 212 -6.54 12.06 11.33
CA GLU A 212 -5.89 13.28 10.86
C GLU A 212 -4.69 12.91 9.96
N LEU A 213 -4.92 13.11 8.66
CA LEU A 213 -3.99 13.67 7.67
C LEU A 213 -2.67 12.93 7.40
N CYS A 214 -2.67 12.02 6.42
CA CYS A 214 -1.53 11.83 5.51
C CYS A 214 -1.80 12.56 4.19
N GLN A 215 -1.35 13.83 4.09
CA GLN A 215 -1.27 14.54 2.82
C GLN A 215 0.03 14.14 2.12
N ILE A 216 -0.05 13.27 1.11
CA ILE A 216 1.07 13.06 0.17
C ILE A 216 1.18 14.36 -0.64
N GLN A 217 2.10 15.25 -0.23
CA GLN A 217 2.36 16.48 -0.94
C GLN A 217 3.03 16.17 -2.29
N SER A 218 2.42 16.71 -3.32
CA SER A 218 2.73 16.58 -4.75
C SER A 218 3.82 17.51 -5.23
#